data_AF-A0A847PGJ1-F1
#
_entry.id   AF-A0A847PGJ1-F1
#
_cell.length_a   1.000
_cell.length_b   1.000
_cell.length_c   1.000
_cell.angle_alpha   90.00
_cell.angle_beta   90.00
_cell.angle_gamma   90.00
#
_symmetry.space_group_name_H-M   'P 1'
#
loop_
_entity.id
_entity.type
_entity.pdbx_description
1 polymer ?
#
loop_
_entity_poly.entity_id
_entity_poly.type
_entity_poly.pdbx_seq_one_letter_code
_entity_poly.pdbx_strand_id
1 'polypeptide(L)'
;SNVYDLSVLAHMSDLRSPSSLRWQVGLQHARTMAFMVLALSQLFFAFSLRSRTKCLWRVGAFTNPWLVLSLLIGTLVQVCILYIPFLSSVFHVMPLTTSDWSLVVGLSLIPFLVSEALKLVGKPQQEL
;
A
#
# COMPACT_ATOMS: atom_id res chain seq x y z
N SER A 1 -4.36 -52.12 -0.84
CA SER A 1 -3.80 -51.08 0.05
C SER A 1 -2.82 -50.13 -0.64
N ASN A 2 -2.09 -50.53 -1.70
CA ASN A 2 -1.00 -49.72 -2.28
C ASN A 2 -1.39 -48.64 -3.33
N VAL A 3 -2.60 -48.69 -3.91
CA VAL A 3 -3.00 -47.79 -5.02
C VAL A 3 -3.48 -46.43 -4.53
N TYR A 4 -4.14 -46.37 -3.36
CA TYR A 4 -4.56 -45.13 -2.73
C TYR A 4 -3.37 -44.30 -2.22
N ASP A 5 -2.29 -44.96 -1.80
CA ASP A 5 -1.05 -44.31 -1.39
C ASP A 5 -0.36 -43.64 -2.58
N LEU A 6 -0.30 -44.32 -3.73
CA LEU A 6 0.31 -43.80 -4.96
C LEU A 6 -0.43 -42.59 -5.56
N SER A 7 -1.76 -42.55 -5.50
CA SER A 7 -2.54 -41.39 -5.96
C SER A 7 -2.45 -40.21 -4.99
N VAL A 8 -2.39 -40.46 -3.67
CA VAL A 8 -2.13 -39.42 -2.67
C VAL A 8 -0.71 -38.88 -2.81
N LEU A 9 0.29 -39.74 -3.03
CA LEU A 9 1.68 -39.34 -3.28
C LEU A 9 1.85 -38.59 -4.62
N ALA A 10 1.06 -38.94 -5.65
CA ALA A 10 1.03 -38.21 -6.92
C ALA A 10 0.34 -36.82 -6.80
N HIS A 11 -0.69 -36.69 -5.95
CA HIS A 11 -1.31 -35.40 -5.66
C HIS A 11 -0.40 -34.52 -4.77
N MET A 12 0.34 -35.13 -3.84
CA MET A 12 1.32 -34.44 -2.99
C MET A 12 2.59 -34.00 -3.74
N SER A 13 3.00 -34.71 -4.79
CA SER A 13 4.10 -34.28 -5.67
C SER A 13 3.68 -33.14 -6.62
N ASP A 14 2.40 -33.07 -6.99
CA ASP A 14 1.82 -31.95 -7.77
C ASP A 14 1.70 -30.65 -6.94
N LEU A 15 1.53 -30.75 -5.62
CA LEU A 15 1.65 -29.60 -4.71
C LEU A 15 3.08 -29.01 -4.67
N ARG A 16 4.08 -29.78 -5.11
CA ARG A 16 5.48 -29.36 -5.35
C ARG A 16 5.76 -29.10 -6.84
N SER A 17 4.74 -28.85 -7.66
CA SER A 17 4.92 -28.42 -9.04
C SER A 17 5.52 -26.99 -9.09
N PRO A 18 6.45 -26.68 -10.01
CA PRO A 18 7.07 -25.36 -10.10
C PRO A 18 6.07 -24.24 -10.40
N SER A 19 4.85 -24.55 -10.87
CA SER A 19 3.77 -23.59 -11.02
C SER A 19 3.21 -23.11 -9.67
N SER A 20 3.03 -24.00 -8.68
CA SER A 20 2.49 -23.63 -7.36
C SER A 20 3.41 -22.66 -6.60
N LEU A 21 4.72 -22.80 -6.78
CA LEU A 21 5.73 -21.88 -6.21
C LEU A 21 5.62 -20.48 -6.83
N ARG A 22 5.40 -20.39 -8.14
CA ARG A 22 5.28 -19.11 -8.85
C ARG A 22 4.05 -18.32 -8.41
N TRP A 23 2.93 -19.01 -8.18
CA TRP A 23 1.71 -18.39 -7.67
C TRP A 23 1.87 -17.89 -6.24
N GLN A 24 2.60 -18.61 -5.38
CA GLN A 24 2.88 -18.18 -4.00
C GLN A 24 3.75 -16.93 -3.95
N VAL A 25 4.84 -16.88 -4.74
CA VAL A 25 5.71 -15.69 -4.82
C VAL A 25 4.94 -14.51 -5.42
N GLY A 26 4.16 -14.74 -6.49
CA GLY A 26 3.31 -13.71 -7.09
C GLY A 26 2.26 -13.16 -6.12
N LEU A 27 1.64 -14.02 -5.32
CA LEU A 27 0.64 -13.63 -4.32
C LEU A 27 1.25 -12.81 -3.18
N GLN A 28 2.42 -13.23 -2.67
CA GLN A 28 3.16 -12.48 -1.64
C GLN A 28 3.58 -11.09 -2.15
N HIS A 29 4.05 -11.02 -3.38
CA HIS A 29 4.43 -9.76 -4.03
C HIS A 29 3.22 -8.84 -4.22
N ALA A 30 2.11 -9.36 -4.79
CA ALA A 30 0.88 -8.60 -5.00
C ALA A 30 0.26 -8.09 -3.68
N ARG A 31 0.27 -8.92 -2.63
CA ARG A 31 -0.16 -8.53 -1.28
C ARG A 31 0.67 -7.38 -0.73
N THR A 32 1.98 -7.43 -0.92
CA THR A 32 2.87 -6.35 -0.46
C THR A 32 2.60 -5.05 -1.22
N MET A 33 2.50 -5.13 -2.55
CA MET A 33 2.12 -4.00 -3.40
C MET A 33 0.80 -3.37 -2.95
N ALA A 34 -0.24 -4.19 -2.78
CA ALA A 34 -1.56 -3.73 -2.34
C ALA A 34 -1.50 -3.07 -0.96
N PHE A 35 -0.80 -3.66 0.00
CA PHE A 35 -0.62 -3.09 1.34
C PHE A 35 0.08 -1.72 1.28
N MET A 36 1.16 -1.61 0.52
CA MET A 36 1.92 -0.36 0.37
C MET A 36 1.10 0.73 -0.32
N VAL A 37 0.42 0.40 -1.43
CA VAL A 37 -0.48 1.33 -2.14
C VAL A 37 -1.57 1.82 -1.22
N LEU A 38 -2.26 0.90 -0.52
CA LEU A 38 -3.37 1.25 0.38
C LEU A 38 -2.90 2.12 1.53
N ALA A 39 -1.80 1.76 2.19
CA ALA A 39 -1.31 2.52 3.34
C ALA A 39 -0.80 3.92 2.92
N LEU A 40 -0.12 4.05 1.76
CA LEU A 40 0.28 5.37 1.24
C LEU A 40 -0.94 6.19 0.81
N SER A 41 -1.88 5.56 0.11
CA SER A 41 -3.16 6.15 -0.29
C SER A 41 -3.92 6.73 0.91
N GLN A 42 -4.04 5.95 1.99
CA GLN A 42 -4.67 6.39 3.22
C GLN A 42 -3.91 7.55 3.88
N LEU A 43 -2.59 7.52 3.85
CA LEU A 43 -1.76 8.60 4.38
C LEU A 43 -1.99 9.91 3.62
N PHE A 44 -1.97 9.87 2.28
CA PHE A 44 -2.28 11.03 1.45
C PHE A 44 -3.74 11.49 1.60
N PHE A 45 -4.68 10.57 1.72
CA PHE A 45 -6.09 10.87 1.94
C PHE A 45 -6.29 11.57 3.30
N ALA A 46 -5.72 11.03 4.37
CA ALA A 46 -5.76 11.63 5.71
C ALA A 46 -5.09 13.02 5.75
N PHE A 47 -3.99 13.17 5.03
CA PHE A 47 -3.33 14.46 4.82
C PHE A 47 -4.26 15.47 4.14
N SER A 48 -4.95 15.07 3.07
CA SER A 48 -5.95 15.89 2.39
C SER A 48 -7.12 16.24 3.30
N LEU A 49 -7.60 15.32 4.15
CA LEU A 49 -8.66 15.60 5.12
C LEU A 49 -8.22 16.58 6.22
N ARG A 50 -6.98 16.50 6.70
CA ARG A 50 -6.46 17.44 7.70
C ARG A 50 -6.31 18.86 7.14
N SER A 51 -6.02 19.00 5.84
CA SER A 51 -5.98 20.29 5.14
C SER A 51 -7.39 20.85 4.86
N ARG A 52 -8.29 20.81 5.84
CA ARG A 52 -9.71 21.24 5.74
C ARG A 52 -9.88 22.75 5.59
N THR A 53 -8.87 23.58 5.87
CA THR A 53 -9.05 25.03 5.91
C THR A 53 -8.84 25.74 4.57
N LYS A 54 -8.04 25.22 3.62
CA LYS A 54 -7.87 25.78 2.26
C LYS A 54 -7.33 24.72 1.29
N CYS A 55 -7.63 24.85 -0.01
CA CYS A 55 -7.05 24.02 -1.06
C CYS A 55 -5.51 24.10 -1.02
N LEU A 56 -4.83 22.94 -1.09
CA LEU A 56 -3.36 22.84 -1.08
C LEU A 56 -2.75 23.65 -2.23
N TRP A 57 -3.44 23.71 -3.36
CA TRP A 57 -3.11 24.57 -4.50
C TRP A 57 -3.14 26.08 -4.22
N ARG A 58 -3.95 26.57 -3.27
CA ARG A 58 -4.10 28.02 -2.99
C ARG A 58 -3.27 28.52 -1.81
N VAL A 59 -2.79 27.61 -0.95
CA VAL A 59 -1.98 27.95 0.24
C VAL A 59 -0.53 27.52 0.11
N GLY A 60 -0.19 26.71 -0.89
CA GLY A 60 1.13 26.15 -1.04
C GLY A 60 1.31 24.99 -0.07
N ALA A 61 1.45 23.78 -0.60
CA ALA A 61 1.71 22.56 0.17
C ALA A 61 2.95 22.64 1.08
N PHE A 62 3.80 23.66 0.88
CA PHE A 62 5.04 23.90 1.62
C PHE A 62 4.96 24.98 2.70
N THR A 63 3.85 25.70 2.84
CA THR A 63 3.74 26.81 3.82
C THR A 63 3.66 26.30 5.25
N ASN A 64 3.29 25.03 5.47
CA ASN A 64 3.22 24.43 6.80
C ASN A 64 4.11 23.17 6.92
N PRO A 65 5.29 23.29 7.56
CA PRO A 65 6.21 22.15 7.72
C PRO A 65 5.62 21.02 8.57
N TRP A 66 4.66 21.30 9.46
CA TRP A 66 3.98 20.25 10.26
C TRP A 66 3.14 19.31 9.39
N LEU A 67 2.66 19.80 8.25
CA LEU A 67 1.89 19.03 7.30
C LEU A 67 2.81 18.02 6.60
N VAL A 68 3.93 18.51 6.05
CA VAL A 68 4.96 17.67 5.42
C VAL A 68 5.54 16.67 6.42
N LEU A 69 5.76 17.09 7.68
CA LEU A 69 6.25 16.22 8.74
C LEU A 69 5.31 15.04 9.02
N SER A 70 3.98 15.26 8.99
CA SER A 70 3.00 14.17 9.18
C SER A 70 3.07 13.13 8.06
N LEU A 71 3.22 13.59 6.80
CA LEU A 71 3.42 12.71 5.65
C LEU A 71 4.74 11.95 5.76
N LEU A 72 5.82 12.65 6.11
CA LEU A 72 7.16 12.08 6.22
C LEU A 72 7.25 11.02 7.33
N ILE A 73 6.63 11.28 8.49
CA ILE A 73 6.51 10.30 9.58
C ILE A 73 5.73 9.06 9.13
N GLY A 74 4.60 9.23 8.43
CA GLY A 74 3.83 8.09 7.93
C GLY A 74 4.60 7.22 6.93
N THR A 75 5.27 7.86 5.97
CA THR A 75 6.13 7.16 5.01
C THR A 75 7.31 6.47 5.72
N LEU A 76 7.91 7.10 6.73
CA LEU A 76 8.99 6.52 7.52
C LEU A 76 8.52 5.24 8.24
N VAL A 77 7.32 5.24 8.83
CA VAL A 77 6.76 4.05 9.48
C VAL A 77 6.56 2.92 8.46
N GLN A 78 6.07 3.21 7.25
CA GLN A 78 5.94 2.19 6.19
C GLN A 78 7.28 1.60 5.76
N VAL A 79 8.29 2.46 5.63
CA VAL A 79 9.67 2.04 5.37
C VAL A 79 10.17 1.15 6.51
N CYS A 80 9.99 1.54 7.77
CA CYS A 80 10.35 0.72 8.93
C CYS A 80 9.67 -0.66 8.92
N ILE A 81 8.41 -0.76 8.50
CA ILE A 81 7.71 -2.06 8.37
C ILE A 81 8.40 -2.98 7.36
N LEU A 82 8.94 -2.43 6.27
CA LEU A 82 9.66 -3.21 5.25
C LEU A 82 11.07 -3.63 5.70
N TYR A 83 11.79 -2.78 6.43
CA TYR A 83 13.18 -3.05 6.83
C TYR A 83 13.32 -3.84 8.14
N ILE A 84 12.32 -3.78 9.02
CA ILE A 84 12.38 -4.53 10.29
C ILE A 84 11.89 -5.96 10.04
N PRO A 85 12.74 -7.00 10.16
CA PRO A 85 12.39 -8.37 9.82
C PRO A 85 11.26 -8.93 10.68
N PHE A 86 11.11 -8.45 11.93
CA PHE A 86 9.99 -8.80 12.79
C PHE A 86 8.64 -8.34 12.20
N LEU A 87 8.56 -7.07 11.77
CA LEU A 87 7.33 -6.53 11.19
C LEU A 87 7.10 -7.11 9.79
N SER A 88 8.15 -7.21 8.97
CA SER A 88 8.06 -7.81 7.64
C SER A 88 7.53 -9.25 7.68
N SER A 89 7.96 -10.04 8.67
CA SER A 89 7.44 -11.41 8.87
C SER A 89 5.98 -11.43 9.35
N VAL A 90 5.58 -10.53 10.25
CA VAL A 90 4.18 -10.45 10.73
C VAL A 90 3.23 -10.04 9.61
N PHE A 91 3.63 -9.07 8.79
CA PHE A 91 2.82 -8.58 7.68
C PHE A 91 3.03 -9.37 6.38
N HIS A 92 3.90 -10.40 6.38
CA HIS A 92 4.41 -11.13 5.21
C HIS A 92 4.63 -10.21 3.99
N VAL A 93 5.40 -9.15 4.20
CA VAL A 93 5.74 -8.17 3.17
C VAL A 93 7.15 -8.43 2.65
N MET A 94 7.32 -8.38 1.32
CA MET A 94 8.62 -8.51 0.67
C MET A 94 9.22 -7.13 0.34
N PRO A 95 10.55 -6.99 0.32
CA PRO A 95 11.18 -5.76 -0.16
C PRO A 95 10.76 -5.48 -1.61
N LEU A 96 10.21 -4.29 -1.86
CA LEU A 96 9.78 -3.86 -3.19
C LEU A 96 10.97 -3.38 -4.03
N THR A 97 10.92 -3.67 -5.33
CA THR A 97 11.90 -3.16 -6.29
C THR A 97 11.67 -1.67 -6.52
N THR A 98 12.71 -0.92 -6.92
CA THR A 98 12.60 0.51 -7.25
C THR A 98 11.53 0.82 -8.31
N SER A 99 11.30 -0.09 -9.28
CA SER A 99 10.22 0.05 -10.26
C SER A 99 8.84 0.01 -9.61
N ASP A 100 8.62 -0.88 -8.65
CA ASP A 100 7.34 -1.05 -7.96
C ASP A 100 6.97 0.21 -7.16
N TRP A 101 7.97 0.88 -6.58
CA TRP A 101 7.77 2.14 -5.86
C TRP A 101 7.13 3.23 -6.74
N SER A 102 7.49 3.32 -8.01
CA SER A 102 6.90 4.30 -8.93
C SER A 102 5.40 4.05 -9.15
N LEU A 103 5.02 2.78 -9.32
CA LEU A 103 3.63 2.35 -9.43
C LEU A 103 2.87 2.62 -8.15
N VAL A 104 3.48 2.30 -7.01
CA VAL A 104 2.89 2.51 -5.68
C VAL A 104 2.59 3.98 -5.45
N VAL A 105 3.57 4.86 -5.71
CA VAL A 105 3.41 6.31 -5.58
C VAL A 105 2.34 6.82 -6.54
N GLY A 106 2.38 6.41 -7.81
CA GLY A 106 1.39 6.80 -8.81
C GLY A 106 -0.04 6.43 -8.44
N LEU A 107 -0.26 5.20 -7.97
CA LEU A 107 -1.58 4.73 -7.51
C LEU A 107 -2.03 5.41 -6.22
N SER A 108 -1.12 5.65 -5.28
CA SER A 108 -1.43 6.30 -4.00
C SER A 108 -1.83 7.76 -4.14
N LEU A 109 -1.45 8.42 -5.24
CA LEU A 109 -1.83 9.80 -5.55
C LEU A 109 -3.26 9.92 -6.08
N ILE A 110 -3.87 8.85 -6.58
CA ILE A 110 -5.26 8.89 -7.09
C ILE A 110 -6.25 9.40 -6.03
N PRO A 111 -6.33 8.82 -4.81
CA PRO A 111 -7.25 9.30 -3.79
C PRO A 111 -6.93 10.70 -3.28
N PHE A 112 -5.66 11.11 -3.33
CA PHE A 112 -5.27 12.50 -3.07
C PHE A 112 -5.92 13.46 -4.08
N LEU A 113 -5.73 13.19 -5.38
CA LEU A 113 -6.29 13.98 -6.47
C LEU A 113 -7.82 14.00 -6.43
N VAL A 114 -8.45 12.86 -6.14
CA VAL A 114 -9.91 12.75 -5.97
C VAL A 114 -10.37 13.64 -4.81
N SER A 115 -9.68 13.60 -3.67
CA SER A 115 -10.03 14.43 -2.50
C SER A 115 -9.89 15.92 -2.79
N GLU A 116 -8.88 16.31 -3.57
CA GLU A 116 -8.70 17.70 -3.99
C GLU A 116 -9.77 18.13 -5.02
N ALA A 117 -10.11 17.27 -5.98
CA ALA A 117 -11.19 17.51 -6.93
C ALA A 117 -12.56 17.63 -6.25
N LEU A 118 -12.84 16.79 -5.25
CA LEU A 118 -14.06 16.87 -4.45
C LEU A 118 -14.19 18.20 -3.69
N LYS A 119 -13.07 18.78 -3.21
CA LYS A 119 -13.08 20.13 -2.61
C LYS A 119 -13.28 21.26 -3.62
N LEU A 120 -12.92 21.06 -4.88
CA LEU A 120 -13.15 22.05 -5.94
C LEU A 120 -14.63 22.07 -6.36
N VAL A 121 -15.29 20.91 -6.36
CA VAL A 121 -16.70 20.76 -6.77
C VAL A 121 -17.67 20.94 -5.61
N GLY A 122 -17.31 20.44 -4.42
CA GLY A 122 -18.11 20.53 -3.21
C GLY A 122 -17.74 21.76 -2.38
N LYS A 123 -18.68 22.70 -2.24
CA LYS A 123 -18.70 23.69 -1.16
C LYS A 123 -18.37 23.02 0.20
N PRO A 124 -17.70 23.72 1.13
CA PRO A 124 -17.18 23.14 2.37
C PRO A 124 -18.26 22.33 3.08
N GLN A 125 -17.98 21.05 3.37
CA GLN A 125 -18.69 20.30 4.39
C GLN A 125 -18.45 21.01 5.74
N GLN A 126 -19.28 22.01 6.01
CA GLN A 126 -19.69 22.37 7.36
C GLN A 126 -20.44 21.15 7.87
N GLU A 127 -19.79 20.36 8.72
CA GLU A 127 -20.53 19.42 9.54
C GLU A 127 -21.21 20.22 10.66
N LEU A 128 -22.49 19.89 10.85
CA LEU A 128 -23.51 20.53 11.68
C LEU A 128 -23.10 20.71 13.15
#